data_AF-A0A7C5MKB0-F1
#
_entry.id   AF-A0A7C5MKB0-F1
#
_cell.length_a   1.000
_cell.length_b   1.000
_cell.length_c   1.000
_cell.angle_alpha   90.00
_cell.angle_beta   90.00
_cell.angle_gamma   90.00
#
_symmetry.space_group_name_H-M   'P 1'
#
loop_
_entity.id
_entity.type
_entity.pdbx_description
1 polymer ?
#
loop_
_entity_poly.entity_id
_entity_poly.type
_entity_poly.pdbx_seq_one_letter_code
_entity_poly.pdbx_strand_id
1 'polypeptide(L)'
;MKATAKIELKIKNNKAAKALFSALKPETLKPPSKRSKTSITLKKNLLIMNFKAKDSTALRAALNSYLRYAAAWLNLFETIKKEK
;
A
#
# COMPACT_ATOMS: atom_id res chain seq x y z
N MET A 1 0.10 -23.13 5.14
CA MET A 1 -1.14 -22.83 4.39
C MET A 1 -0.93 -21.50 3.66
N LYS A 2 -0.97 -21.46 2.32
CA LYS A 2 -0.73 -20.21 1.56
C LYS A 2 -1.89 -19.24 1.82
N ALA A 3 -1.57 -17.98 2.13
CA ALA A 3 -2.55 -16.96 2.48
C ALA A 3 -2.45 -15.78 1.50
N THR A 4 -3.60 -15.25 1.07
CA THR A 4 -3.66 -14.15 0.11
C THR A 4 -4.68 -13.10 0.54
N ALA A 5 -4.40 -11.84 0.23
CA ALA A 5 -5.35 -10.74 0.45
C ALA A 5 -5.32 -9.75 -0.71
N LYS A 6 -6.44 -9.08 -0.94
CA LYS A 6 -6.58 -7.98 -1.89
C LYS A 6 -7.18 -6.79 -1.17
N ILE A 7 -6.54 -5.64 -1.30
CA ILE A 7 -7.02 -4.38 -0.73
C ILE A 7 -7.20 -3.37 -1.84
N GLU A 8 -8.33 -2.69 -1.82
CA GLU A 8 -8.68 -1.65 -2.77
C GLU A 8 -8.93 -0.35 -2.01
N LEU A 9 -8.14 0.68 -2.31
CA LEU A 9 -8.23 1.99 -1.68
C LEU A 9 -8.67 3.02 -2.72
N LYS A 10 -9.87 3.59 -2.53
CA LYS A 10 -10.39 4.65 -3.39
C LYS A 10 -9.99 6.01 -2.84
N ILE A 11 -9.13 6.71 -3.57
CA ILE A 11 -8.58 8.01 -3.15
C ILE A 11 -9.27 9.10 -3.95
N LYS A 12 -9.92 10.06 -3.28
CA LYS A 12 -10.70 11.10 -3.96
C LYS A 12 -9.85 11.97 -4.90
N ASN A 13 -8.60 12.25 -4.52
CA ASN A 13 -7.69 13.09 -5.29
C ASN A 13 -6.73 12.25 -6.17
N ASN A 14 -6.82 12.40 -7.49
CA ASN A 14 -6.00 11.68 -8.45
C ASN A 14 -4.48 12.00 -8.31
N LYS A 15 -4.13 13.24 -7.95
CA LYS A 15 -2.73 13.61 -7.69
C LYS A 15 -2.20 12.90 -6.45
N ALA A 16 -2.97 12.86 -5.37
CA ALA A 16 -2.62 12.12 -4.16
C ALA A 16 -2.51 10.62 -4.42
N ALA A 17 -3.41 10.06 -5.24
CA ALA A 17 -3.37 8.65 -5.62
C ALA A 17 -2.09 8.28 -6.39
N LYS A 18 -1.68 9.11 -7.35
CA LYS A 18 -0.41 8.96 -8.08
C LYS A 18 0.79 9.10 -7.15
N ALA A 19 0.80 10.10 -6.28
CA ALA A 19 1.89 10.33 -5.34
C ALA A 19 2.04 9.15 -4.36
N LEU A 20 0.92 8.66 -3.81
CA LEU A 20 0.90 7.48 -2.95
C LEU A 20 1.42 6.22 -3.67
N PHE A 21 0.99 6.01 -4.91
CA PHE A 21 1.50 4.90 -5.72
C PHE A 21 3.01 4.99 -5.92
N SER A 22 3.53 6.17 -6.29
CA SER A 22 4.96 6.40 -6.45
C SER A 22 5.75 6.20 -5.17
N ALA A 23 5.19 6.58 -4.02
CA ALA A 23 5.81 6.40 -2.70
C ALA A 23 5.81 4.93 -2.23
N LEU A 24 4.76 4.17 -2.51
CA LEU A 24 4.64 2.76 -2.11
C LEU A 24 5.32 1.79 -3.07
N LYS A 25 5.54 2.17 -4.34
CA LYS A 25 6.23 1.33 -5.34
C LYS A 25 7.63 0.88 -4.90
N PRO A 26 8.55 1.74 -4.42
CA PRO A 26 9.87 1.29 -3.96
C PRO A 26 9.79 0.30 -2.80
N GLU A 27 8.81 0.45 -1.90
CA GLU A 27 8.56 -0.49 -0.78
C GLU A 27 8.14 -1.90 -1.25
N THR A 28 7.72 -2.06 -2.51
CA THR A 28 7.46 -3.39 -3.11
C THR A 28 8.71 -4.09 -3.62
N LEU A 29 9.78 -3.33 -3.90
CA LEU A 29 11.05 -3.85 -4.45
C LEU A 29 12.00 -4.34 -3.36
N LYS A 30 11.90 -3.78 -2.15
CA LYS A 30 12.65 -4.25 -0.95
C LYS A 30 11.66 -4.73 0.12
N PRO A 31 10.97 -5.86 -0.10
CA PRO A 31 10.05 -6.36 0.91
C PRO A 31 10.83 -6.70 2.19
N PRO A 32 10.31 -6.33 3.37
CA PRO A 32 10.98 -6.60 4.65
C PRO A 32 11.12 -8.11 4.94
N SER A 33 10.42 -8.98 4.20
CA SER A 33 10.70 -10.42 4.20
C SER A 33 10.51 -11.05 2.81
N LYS A 34 11.34 -12.03 2.45
CA LYS A 34 11.17 -12.88 1.26
C LYS A 34 9.95 -13.81 1.33
N ARG A 35 9.19 -13.79 2.43
CA ARG A 35 8.07 -14.70 2.72
C ARG A 35 6.71 -14.18 2.22
N SER A 36 6.65 -12.91 1.80
CA SER A 36 5.47 -12.26 1.25
C SER A 36 5.80 -11.55 -0.07
N LYS A 37 4.97 -11.73 -1.09
CA LYS A 37 5.00 -10.95 -2.34
C LYS A 37 3.84 -9.98 -2.33
N THR A 38 4.12 -8.71 -2.59
CA THR A 38 3.11 -7.65 -2.70
C THR A 38 3.20 -7.02 -4.08
N SER A 39 2.07 -6.87 -4.75
CA SER A 39 1.97 -6.12 -6.02
C SER A 39 1.01 -4.97 -5.84
N ILE A 40 1.39 -3.78 -6.31
CA ILE A 40 0.55 -2.58 -6.23
C ILE A 40 0.25 -2.11 -7.65
N THR A 41 -0.99 -1.72 -7.91
CA THR A 41 -1.45 -1.18 -9.19
C THR A 41 -2.35 0.01 -8.95
N LEU A 42 -2.17 1.09 -9.70
CA LEU A 42 -3.05 2.25 -9.66
C LEU A 42 -3.93 2.28 -10.92
N LYS A 43 -5.25 2.24 -10.73
CA LYS A 43 -6.24 2.45 -11.79
C LYS A 43 -6.98 3.76 -11.55
N LYS A 44 -6.60 4.83 -12.26
CA LYS A 44 -7.10 6.19 -12.03
C LYS A 44 -6.95 6.61 -10.56
N ASN A 45 -8.02 6.50 -9.79
CA ASN A 45 -8.10 6.89 -8.38
C ASN A 45 -8.27 5.68 -7.43
N LEU A 46 -8.11 4.47 -7.95
CA LEU A 46 -8.21 3.22 -7.20
C LEU A 46 -6.82 2.57 -7.09
N LEU A 47 -6.29 2.52 -5.88
CA LEU A 47 -5.06 1.80 -5.57
C LEU A 47 -5.42 0.35 -5.19
N ILE A 48 -4.90 -0.60 -5.94
CA ILE A 48 -5.12 -2.04 -5.73
C ILE A 48 -3.82 -2.66 -5.24
N MET A 49 -3.86 -3.32 -4.09
CA MET A 49 -2.73 -4.02 -3.49
C MET A 49 -3.08 -5.50 -3.34
N ASN A 50 -2.30 -6.37 -3.98
CA ASN A 50 -2.44 -7.82 -3.82
C ASN A 50 -1.27 -8.36 -3.00
N PHE A 51 -1.59 -9.19 -2.02
CA PHE A 51 -0.65 -9.81 -1.10
C PHE A 51 -0.72 -11.32 -1.24
N LYS A 52 0.46 -11.96 -1.34
CA LYS A 52 0.60 -13.42 -1.32
C LYS A 52 1.67 -13.79 -0.32
N ALA A 53 1.33 -14.59 0.69
CA ALA A 53 2.24 -15.01 1.74
C ALA A 53 2.20 -16.53 1.97
N LYS A 54 3.27 -17.08 2.55
CA LYS A 54 3.38 -18.52 2.85
C LYS A 54 2.49 -18.98 4.01
N ASP A 55 2.11 -18.06 4.89
CA ASP A 55 1.30 -18.28 6.09
C ASP A 55 0.53 -17.01 6.47
N SER A 56 -0.44 -17.14 7.39
CA SER A 56 -1.28 -16.04 7.87
C SER A 56 -0.50 -15.00 8.67
N THR A 57 0.55 -15.39 9.40
CA THR A 57 1.40 -14.49 10.18
C THR A 57 2.17 -13.53 9.27
N ALA A 58 2.77 -14.05 8.20
CA ALA A 58 3.46 -13.27 7.18
C ALA A 58 2.47 -12.38 6.40
N LEU A 59 1.25 -12.85 6.14
CA LEU A 59 0.21 -12.02 5.53
C LEU A 59 -0.15 -10.84 6.44
N ARG A 60 -0.40 -11.08 7.73
CA ARG A 60 -0.72 -10.04 8.71
C ARG A 60 0.41 -9.02 8.84
N ALA A 61 1.66 -9.47 8.87
CA ALA A 61 2.82 -8.59 8.94
C ALA A 61 2.95 -7.69 7.69
N ALA A 62 2.73 -8.26 6.49
CA ALA A 62 2.71 -7.51 5.24
C ALA A 62 1.58 -6.47 5.24
N LEU A 63 0.35 -6.89 5.53
CA LEU A 63 -0.82 -6.02 5.60
C LEU A 63 -0.58 -4.84 6.56
N ASN A 64 -0.14 -5.12 7.79
CA ASN A 64 0.12 -4.08 8.79
C ASN A 64 1.19 -3.08 8.34
N SER A 65 2.23 -3.54 7.62
CA SER A 65 3.28 -2.65 7.12
C SER A 65 2.75 -1.73 6.02
N TYR A 66 2.14 -2.30 4.98
CA TYR A 66 1.65 -1.52 3.84
C TYR A 66 0.49 -0.59 4.20
N LEU A 67 -0.43 -1.03 5.06
CA LEU A 67 -1.53 -0.19 5.52
C LEU A 67 -1.05 0.95 6.41
N ARG A 68 -0.06 0.70 7.28
CA ARG A 68 0.55 1.77 8.09
C ARG A 68 1.21 2.82 7.22
N TYR A 69 1.95 2.41 6.19
CA TYR A 69 2.53 3.35 5.23
C TYR A 69 1.47 4.13 4.48
N ALA A 70 0.42 3.45 3.98
CA ALA A 70 -0.67 4.13 3.30
C ALA A 70 -1.33 5.20 4.18
N ALA A 71 -1.59 4.89 5.45
CA ALA A 71 -2.14 5.85 6.41
C ALA A 71 -1.18 7.03 6.66
N ALA A 72 0.11 6.78 6.87
CA ALA A 72 1.10 7.84 7.09
C ALA A 72 1.20 8.79 5.90
N TRP A 73 1.23 8.27 4.67
CA TRP A 73 1.27 9.08 3.46
C TRP A 73 -0.01 9.88 3.24
N LEU A 74 -1.17 9.28 3.49
CA LEU A 74 -2.46 10.00 3.38
C LEU A 74 -2.53 11.16 4.38
N ASN A 75 -2.13 10.93 5.63
CA ASN A 75 -2.05 11.98 6.65
C ASN A 75 -1.09 13.11 6.24
N LEU A 76 0.09 12.75 5.72
CA LEU A 76 1.06 13.74 5.22
C LEU A 76 0.45 14.60 4.09
N PHE A 77 -0.25 13.99 3.13
CA PHE A 77 -0.90 14.72 2.05
C PHE A 77 -2.01 15.65 2.56
N GLU A 78 -2.75 15.26 3.61
CA GLU A 78 -3.75 16.13 4.22
C GLU A 78 -3.11 17.31 4.95
N THR A 79 -2.03 17.09 5.70
CA THR A 79 -1.31 18.15 6.41
C THR A 79 -0.71 19.17 5.45
N ILE A 80 0.02 18.72 4.42
CA ILE A 80 0.61 19.63 3.41
C ILE A 80 -0.46 20.43 2.66
N LYS A 81 -1.67 19.87 2.50
CA LYS A 81 -2.77 20.58 1.85
C LYS A 81 -3.37 21.67 2.75
N LYS A 82 -3.28 21.55 4.08
CA LYS A 82 -3.81 22.56 5.02
C LYS A 82 -2.90 23.78 5.17
N GLU A 83 -1.62 23.65 4.86
CA GLU A 83 -0.63 24.75 4.94
C GLU A 83 -0.51 25.59 3.65
N LYS A 84 -1.33 25.31 2.64
CA LYS A 84 -1.45 26.12 1.41
C LYS A 84 -2.82 26.76 1.29
#